data_AF-A0A935VE56-F1
#
_entry.id   AF-A0A935VE56-F1
#
_cell.length_a   1.000
_cell.length_b   1.000
_cell.length_c   1.000
_cell.angle_alpha   90.00
_cell.angle_beta   90.00
_cell.angle_gamma   90.00
#
_symmetry.space_group_name_H-M   'P 1'
#
loop_
_entity.id
_entity.type
_entity.pdbx_description
1 polymer ?
#
loop_
_entity_poly.entity_id
_entity_poly.type
_entity_poly.pdbx_seq_one_letter_code
_entity_poly.pdbx_strand_id
1 'polypeptide(L)'
;MIPLKDLWIGESVLIRSSGKTGRFEGINKEGKARIRVENKILLVTSENLDIVPEKEHFPDIHDYLNEEKNVDKKITPLKITFDHTLDLHIDKLAPHMENELPARIMEFQLRKSDTFIRDAIDKKYPHITIIHGKGQGVLKEAIEHQLQQFHQIRFTFSKNGGGAVEVWL
;
A
#
# COMPACT_ATOMS: atom_id res chain seq x y z
N MET A 1 6.57 -35.86 39.55
CA MET A 1 7.83 -35.43 40.22
C MET A 1 8.73 -34.92 39.14
N ILE A 2 9.07 -33.63 39.17
CA ILE A 2 9.89 -33.01 38.13
C ILE A 2 11.34 -33.04 38.60
N PRO A 3 12.28 -33.60 37.83
CA PRO A 3 13.70 -33.56 38.19
C PRO A 3 14.19 -32.11 38.16
N LEU A 4 14.80 -31.64 39.26
CA LEU A 4 15.29 -30.25 39.38
C LEU A 4 16.36 -29.86 38.37
N LYS A 5 16.97 -30.86 37.70
CA LYS A 5 17.97 -30.66 36.66
C LYS A 5 17.37 -30.17 35.35
N ASP A 6 16.07 -30.36 35.15
CA ASP A 6 15.37 -30.01 33.91
C ASP A 6 14.70 -28.64 34.01
N LEU A 7 14.75 -28.00 35.19
CA LEU A 7 14.21 -26.66 35.42
C LEU A 7 15.22 -25.58 35.08
N TRP A 8 14.78 -24.61 34.30
CA TRP A 8 15.59 -23.45 33.91
C TRP A 8 15.44 -22.31 34.90
N ILE A 9 16.53 -21.58 35.15
CA ILE A 9 16.49 -20.37 35.99
C ILE A 9 15.54 -19.37 35.33
N GLY A 10 14.51 -18.94 36.06
CA GLY A 10 13.44 -18.05 35.61
C GLY A 10 12.11 -18.75 35.30
N GLU A 11 12.07 -20.07 35.26
CA GLU A 11 10.86 -20.84 34.93
C GLU A 11 9.78 -20.73 36.01
N SER A 12 8.52 -20.60 35.57
CA SER A 12 7.37 -20.45 36.46
C SER A 12 6.93 -21.81 37.02
N VAL A 13 6.99 -21.93 38.34
CA VAL A 13 6.67 -23.17 39.07
C VAL A 13 5.57 -22.94 40.09
N LEU A 14 4.71 -23.95 40.28
CA LEU A 14 3.69 -24.02 41.33
C LEU A 14 4.21 -24.86 42.50
N ILE A 15 4.11 -24.32 43.71
CA ILE A 15 4.42 -25.03 44.94
C ILE A 15 3.13 -25.71 45.43
N ARG A 16 3.01 -27.03 45.26
CA ARG A 16 1.82 -27.82 45.62
C ARG A 16 1.33 -27.58 47.06
N SER A 17 2.27 -27.50 48.01
CA SER A 17 1.94 -27.37 49.44
C SER A 17 1.37 -26.01 49.83
N SER A 18 1.62 -24.96 49.05
CA SER A 18 1.18 -23.60 49.36
C SER A 18 0.22 -23.00 48.34
N GLY A 19 0.06 -23.64 47.18
CA GLY A 19 -0.70 -23.12 46.04
C GLY A 19 -0.10 -21.87 45.39
N LYS A 20 1.10 -21.45 45.82
CA LYS A 20 1.77 -20.24 45.31
C LYS A 20 2.57 -20.53 44.06
N THR A 21 2.56 -19.60 43.12
CA THR A 21 3.42 -19.59 41.94
C THR A 21 4.65 -18.73 42.19
N GLY A 22 5.80 -19.15 41.64
CA GLY A 22 7.05 -18.41 41.75
C GLY A 22 8.01 -18.76 40.62
N ARG A 23 9.17 -18.10 40.60
CA ARG A 23 10.22 -18.36 39.60
C ARG A 23 11.35 -19.18 40.21
N PHE A 24 11.82 -20.19 39.48
CA PHE A 24 12.95 -21.01 39.90
C PHE A 24 14.27 -20.22 39.79
N GLU A 25 15.05 -20.13 40.86
CA GLU A 25 16.32 -19.40 40.92
C GLU A 25 17.55 -20.31 41.02
N GLY A 26 17.35 -21.62 41.07
CA GLY A 26 18.42 -22.63 41.15
C GLY A 26 18.31 -23.56 42.35
N ILE A 27 19.37 -24.32 42.61
CA ILE A 27 19.40 -25.38 43.63
C ILE A 27 20.38 -24.98 44.74
N ASN A 28 20.02 -25.20 46.00
CA ASN A 28 20.93 -24.99 47.14
C ASN A 28 21.90 -26.18 47.30
N LYS A 29 22.97 -26.01 48.10
CA LYS A 29 23.96 -27.07 48.41
C LYS A 29 23.34 -28.35 49.00
N GLU A 30 22.14 -28.25 49.57
CA GLU A 30 21.35 -29.35 50.13
C GLU A 30 20.38 -30.01 49.12
N GLY A 31 20.43 -29.65 47.84
CA GLY A 31 19.59 -30.26 46.80
C GLY A 31 18.13 -29.77 46.73
N LYS A 32 17.76 -28.74 47.51
CA LYS A 32 16.42 -28.11 47.46
C LYS A 32 16.35 -26.99 46.43
N ALA A 33 15.19 -26.84 45.78
CA ALA A 33 14.91 -25.78 44.82
C ALA A 33 14.72 -24.43 45.53
N ARG A 34 15.34 -23.38 45.00
CA ARG A 34 15.14 -21.98 45.43
C ARG A 34 14.11 -21.36 44.52
N ILE A 35 12.98 -20.94 45.08
CA ILE A 35 11.87 -20.36 44.32
C ILE A 35 11.61 -18.96 44.86
N ARG A 36 11.69 -17.97 43.98
CA ARG A 36 11.29 -16.60 44.31
C ARG A 36 9.78 -16.47 44.18
N VAL A 37 9.13 -16.23 45.31
CA VAL A 37 7.70 -15.90 45.39
C VAL A 37 7.62 -14.49 45.96
N GLU A 38 7.11 -13.56 45.15
CA GLU A 38 7.11 -12.12 45.48
C GLU A 38 8.53 -11.63 45.85
N ASN A 39 8.73 -11.20 47.10
CA ASN A 39 9.98 -10.64 47.62
C ASN A 39 10.74 -11.60 48.55
N LYS A 40 10.40 -12.90 48.55
CA LYS A 40 11.01 -13.93 49.41
C LYS A 40 11.49 -15.12 48.59
N ILE A 41 12.57 -15.77 49.05
CA ILE A 41 13.09 -17.00 48.46
C ILE A 41 12.65 -18.17 49.35
N LEU A 42 11.90 -19.11 48.78
CA LEU A 42 11.45 -20.33 49.45
C LEU A 42 12.30 -21.52 49.01
N LEU A 43 12.62 -22.40 49.95
CA LEU A 43 13.30 -23.67 49.70
C LEU A 43 12.26 -24.79 49.63
N VAL A 44 12.12 -25.42 48.48
CA VAL A 44 11.08 -26.43 48.22
C VAL A 44 11.72 -27.69 47.63
N THR A 45 11.18 -28.87 47.98
CA THR A 45 11.61 -30.15 47.41
C THR A 45 10.98 -30.37 46.03
N SER A 46 11.66 -31.15 45.18
CA SER A 46 11.18 -31.52 43.84
C SER A 46 9.80 -32.20 43.82
N GLU A 47 9.46 -32.88 44.90
CA GLU A 47 8.18 -33.57 45.08
C GLU A 47 7.00 -32.59 45.16
N ASN A 48 7.25 -31.37 45.61
CA ASN A 48 6.24 -30.34 45.84
C ASN A 48 6.17 -29.32 44.69
N LEU A 49 6.79 -29.61 43.54
CA LEU A 49 6.87 -28.71 42.40
C LEU A 49 6.14 -29.25 41.18
N ASP A 50 5.33 -28.40 40.57
CA ASP A 50 4.77 -28.57 39.23
C ASP A 50 5.17 -27.40 38.33
N ILE A 51 5.47 -27.68 37.06
CA ILE A 51 5.66 -26.64 36.04
C ILE A 51 4.28 -26.07 35.71
N VAL A 52 4.15 -24.74 35.73
CA VAL A 52 2.97 -24.06 35.20
C VAL A 52 3.29 -23.72 33.75
N PRO A 53 2.65 -24.35 32.75
CA PRO A 53 2.77 -23.88 31.39
C PRO A 53 2.29 -22.44 31.35
N GLU A 54 3.14 -21.55 30.84
CA GLU A 54 2.79 -20.15 30.60
C GLU A 54 1.54 -20.16 29.72
N LYS A 55 0.46 -19.53 30.18
CA LYS A 55 -0.76 -19.45 29.38
C LYS A 55 -0.40 -18.73 28.09
N GLU A 56 -0.44 -19.44 26.97
CA GLU A 56 -0.26 -18.84 25.65
C GLU A 56 -1.23 -17.68 25.53
N HIS A 57 -0.68 -16.47 25.47
CA HIS A 57 -1.46 -15.27 25.29
C HIS A 57 -1.87 -15.22 23.82
N PHE A 58 -2.96 -15.90 23.50
CA PHE A 58 -3.60 -15.73 22.21
C PHE A 58 -4.22 -14.32 22.19
N PRO A 59 -3.75 -13.40 21.34
CA PRO A 59 -4.43 -12.13 21.17
C PRO A 59 -5.88 -12.41 20.79
N ASP A 60 -6.84 -11.78 21.49
CA ASP A 60 -8.25 -11.99 21.17
C ASP A 60 -8.54 -11.40 19.80
N ILE A 61 -8.84 -12.28 18.85
CA ILE A 61 -9.19 -11.93 17.48
C ILE A 61 -10.42 -10.98 17.50
N HIS A 62 -11.33 -11.10 18.47
CA HIS A 62 -12.50 -10.24 18.58
C HIS A 62 -12.14 -8.81 18.98
N ASP A 63 -11.14 -8.60 19.85
CA ASP A 63 -10.64 -7.26 20.19
C ASP A 63 -10.00 -6.60 18.97
N TYR A 64 -9.19 -7.35 18.22
CA TYR A 64 -8.53 -6.87 17.00
C TYR A 64 -9.56 -6.48 15.91
N LEU A 65 -10.60 -7.29 15.72
CA LEU A 65 -11.69 -7.00 14.77
C LEU A 65 -12.59 -5.83 15.22
N ASN A 66 -12.70 -5.57 16.52
CA ASN A 66 -13.47 -4.44 17.04
C ASN A 66 -12.72 -3.11 16.93
N GLU A 67 -11.39 -3.12 17.01
CA GLU A 67 -10.56 -1.94 16.69
C GLU A 67 -10.72 -1.54 15.21
N GLU A 68 -10.74 -2.50 14.28
CA GLU A 68 -10.95 -2.22 12.84
C GLU A 68 -12.35 -1.66 12.54
N LYS A 69 -13.40 -2.11 13.25
CA LYS A 69 -14.76 -1.59 13.07
C LYS A 69 -14.94 -0.13 13.49
N ASN A 70 -14.12 0.38 14.40
CA ASN A 70 -14.15 1.80 14.79
C ASN A 70 -13.37 2.69 13.81
N VAL A 71 -12.67 2.12 12.84
CA VAL A 71 -12.06 2.84 11.71
C VAL A 71 -12.94 2.68 10.47
N ASP A 72 -14.25 2.94 10.62
CA ASP A 72 -15.10 3.38 9.51
C ASP A 72 -14.69 4.80 9.06
N LYS A 73 -13.41 4.99 8.73
CA LYS A 73 -13.03 6.03 7.79
C LYS A 73 -13.70 5.61 6.49
N LYS A 74 -14.88 6.18 6.21
CA LYS A 74 -15.50 6.16 4.89
C LYS A 74 -14.39 6.36 3.86
N ILE A 75 -13.98 5.27 3.22
CA ILE A 75 -12.99 5.32 2.15
C ILE A 75 -13.77 5.95 1.01
N THR A 76 -13.77 7.28 0.98
CA THR A 76 -14.23 8.00 -0.19
C THR A 76 -13.30 7.54 -1.30
N PRO A 77 -13.80 6.91 -2.37
CA PRO A 77 -12.95 6.60 -3.50
C PRO A 77 -12.34 7.93 -3.91
N LEU A 78 -11.00 7.99 -3.95
CA LEU A 78 -10.30 9.18 -4.39
C LEU A 78 -10.82 9.46 -5.81
N LYS A 79 -11.71 10.44 -5.96
CA LYS A 79 -12.17 10.90 -7.27
C LYS A 79 -11.01 11.64 -7.90
N ILE A 80 -10.06 10.88 -8.43
CA ILE A 80 -8.97 11.38 -9.24
C ILE A 80 -9.60 11.88 -10.54
N THR A 81 -9.96 13.16 -10.55
CA THR A 81 -10.40 13.85 -11.77
C THR A 81 -9.21 14.66 -12.27
N PHE A 82 -8.14 13.97 -12.67
CA PHE A 82 -7.12 14.59 -13.51
C PHE A 82 -7.66 14.60 -14.93
N ASP A 83 -8.58 15.53 -15.22
CA ASP A 83 -9.09 15.73 -16.58
C ASP A 83 -8.07 16.57 -17.36
N HIS A 84 -6.94 15.96 -17.69
CA HIS A 84 -5.93 16.54 -18.57
C HIS A 84 -6.23 16.10 -19.99
N THR A 85 -7.26 16.74 -20.55
CA THR A 85 -7.76 16.46 -21.90
C THR A 85 -7.53 17.64 -22.82
N LEU A 86 -6.99 17.37 -24.02
CA LEU A 86 -6.89 18.33 -25.12
C LEU A 86 -7.81 17.91 -26.27
N ASP A 87 -8.78 18.75 -26.60
CA ASP A 87 -9.57 18.60 -27.82
C ASP A 87 -8.92 19.36 -28.97
N LEU A 88 -8.53 18.64 -30.02
CA LEU A 88 -7.88 19.21 -31.19
C LEU A 88 -8.88 19.66 -32.26
N HIS A 89 -10.19 19.42 -32.13
CA HIS A 89 -11.15 19.93 -33.12
C HIS A 89 -11.05 21.46 -33.21
N ILE A 90 -10.92 21.98 -34.45
CA ILE A 90 -10.56 23.39 -34.66
C ILE A 90 -11.63 24.35 -34.16
N ASP A 91 -12.91 23.97 -34.20
CA ASP A 91 -14.03 24.74 -33.65
C ASP A 91 -13.92 24.92 -32.13
N LYS A 92 -13.29 23.97 -31.42
CA LYS A 92 -13.03 24.06 -29.98
C LYS A 92 -11.70 24.72 -29.68
N LEU A 93 -10.66 24.36 -30.43
CA LEU A 93 -9.29 24.76 -30.17
C LEU A 93 -9.00 26.21 -30.60
N ALA A 94 -9.50 26.63 -31.77
CA ALA A 94 -9.33 27.96 -32.31
C ALA A 94 -10.45 28.30 -33.32
N PRO A 95 -11.64 28.71 -32.84
CA PRO A 95 -12.80 28.98 -33.70
C PRO A 95 -12.52 29.98 -34.83
N HIS A 96 -11.63 30.96 -34.59
CA HIS A 96 -11.23 31.95 -35.58
C HIS A 96 -10.45 31.37 -36.76
N MET A 97 -9.90 30.14 -36.65
CA MET A 97 -9.17 29.44 -37.69
C MET A 97 -10.01 28.43 -38.47
N GLU A 98 -11.32 28.32 -38.19
CA GLU A 98 -12.19 27.31 -38.81
C GLU A 98 -12.23 27.42 -40.35
N ASN A 99 -12.08 28.62 -40.88
CA ASN A 99 -12.08 28.90 -42.33
C ASN A 99 -10.67 29.06 -42.94
N GLU A 100 -9.61 28.74 -42.19
CA GLU A 100 -8.24 28.79 -42.69
C GLU A 100 -7.93 27.59 -43.60
N LEU A 101 -6.77 27.64 -44.27
CA LEU A 101 -6.30 26.54 -45.09
C LEU A 101 -6.12 25.26 -44.25
N PRO A 102 -6.55 24.07 -44.74
CA PRO A 102 -6.43 22.82 -43.99
C PRO A 102 -5.02 22.50 -43.50
N ALA A 103 -4.00 22.81 -44.31
CA ALA A 103 -2.60 22.62 -43.94
C ALA A 103 -2.20 23.47 -42.71
N ARG A 104 -2.70 24.71 -42.64
CA ARG A 104 -2.43 25.62 -41.53
C ARG A 104 -3.16 25.19 -40.25
N ILE A 105 -4.39 24.70 -40.39
CA ILE A 105 -5.15 24.12 -39.29
C ILE A 105 -4.40 22.90 -38.73
N MET A 106 -3.94 22.00 -39.59
CA MET A 106 -3.17 20.81 -39.20
C MET A 106 -1.88 21.19 -38.48
N GLU A 107 -1.08 22.10 -39.03
CA GLU A 107 0.15 22.58 -38.39
C GLU A 107 -0.13 23.19 -37.00
N PHE A 108 -1.20 23.97 -36.89
CA PHE A 108 -1.60 24.56 -35.61
C PHE A 108 -2.00 23.49 -34.58
N GLN A 109 -2.78 22.50 -34.98
CA GLN A 109 -3.20 21.38 -34.12
C GLN A 109 -1.99 20.59 -33.61
N LEU A 110 -1.04 20.24 -34.49
CA LEU A 110 0.18 19.50 -34.11
C LEU A 110 1.06 20.29 -33.15
N ARG A 111 1.24 21.60 -33.39
CA ARG A 111 1.99 22.49 -32.49
C ARG A 111 1.33 22.58 -31.11
N LYS A 112 0.00 22.64 -31.06
CA LYS A 112 -0.76 22.65 -29.80
C LYS A 112 -0.63 21.32 -29.06
N SER A 113 -0.69 20.20 -29.78
CA SER A 113 -0.44 18.88 -29.20
C SER A 113 0.98 18.77 -28.63
N ASP A 114 1.99 19.25 -29.35
CA ASP A 114 3.39 19.23 -28.89
C ASP A 114 3.57 19.93 -27.55
N THR A 115 3.04 21.16 -27.50
CA THR A 115 3.12 22.00 -26.32
C THR A 115 2.41 21.34 -25.13
N PHE A 116 1.25 20.74 -25.38
CA PHE A 116 0.47 20.06 -24.34
C PHE A 116 1.17 18.81 -23.80
N ILE A 117 1.77 17.99 -24.67
CA ILE A 117 2.53 16.80 -24.25
C ILE A 117 3.73 17.21 -23.41
N ARG A 118 4.49 18.24 -23.84
CA ARG A 118 5.64 18.76 -23.09
C ARG A 118 5.23 19.30 -21.72
N ASP A 119 4.15 20.08 -21.66
CA ASP A 119 3.62 20.62 -20.41
C ASP A 119 3.19 19.51 -19.45
N ALA A 120 2.56 18.46 -19.97
CA ALA A 120 2.17 17.30 -19.17
C ALA A 120 3.37 16.54 -18.61
N ILE A 121 4.43 16.38 -19.40
CA ILE A 121 5.69 15.77 -18.96
C ILE A 121 6.36 16.61 -17.86
N ASP A 122 6.47 17.93 -18.08
CA ASP A 122 7.09 18.85 -17.12
C ASP A 122 6.34 18.86 -15.78
N LYS A 123 5.00 18.88 -15.84
CA LYS A 123 4.12 18.81 -14.68
C LYS A 123 3.97 17.41 -14.08
N LYS A 124 4.62 16.40 -14.66
CA LYS A 124 4.60 15.00 -14.22
C LYS A 124 3.19 14.44 -14.08
N TYR A 125 2.33 14.73 -15.06
CA TYR A 125 1.01 14.12 -15.10
C TYR A 125 1.12 12.60 -15.33
N PRO A 126 0.31 11.78 -14.64
CA PRO A 126 0.37 10.33 -14.80
C PRO A 126 -0.14 9.87 -16.17
N HIS A 127 -1.15 10.55 -16.69
CA HIS A 127 -1.72 10.31 -18.01
C HIS A 127 -2.43 11.57 -18.53
N ILE A 128 -2.61 11.65 -19.85
CA ILE A 128 -3.35 12.70 -20.55
C ILE A 128 -4.22 12.09 -21.65
N THR A 129 -5.26 12.80 -22.07
CA THR A 129 -6.11 12.39 -23.20
C THR A 129 -6.07 13.43 -24.32
N ILE A 130 -5.88 12.98 -25.56
CA ILE A 130 -5.91 13.84 -26.76
C ILE A 130 -7.05 13.38 -27.65
N ILE A 131 -8.02 14.27 -27.89
CA ILE A 131 -9.17 14.03 -28.78
C ILE A 131 -8.83 14.61 -30.14
N HIS A 132 -8.73 13.75 -31.16
CA HIS A 132 -8.41 14.14 -32.54
C HIS A 132 -9.55 13.88 -33.53
N GLY A 133 -10.66 13.28 -33.06
CA GLY A 133 -11.81 12.95 -33.88
C GLY A 133 -11.60 11.68 -34.72
N LYS A 134 -12.70 11.17 -35.31
CA LYS A 134 -12.68 9.91 -36.07
C LYS A 134 -12.26 10.05 -37.53
N GLY A 135 -12.47 11.23 -38.12
CA GLY A 135 -12.30 11.62 -39.53
C GLY A 135 -11.71 10.59 -40.53
N GLN A 136 -10.68 11.00 -41.27
CA GLN A 136 -9.96 10.14 -42.22
C GLN A 136 -8.68 9.53 -41.60
N GLY A 137 -8.42 9.76 -40.32
CA GLY A 137 -7.22 9.27 -39.64
C GLY A 137 -5.95 10.11 -39.82
N VAL A 138 -5.93 11.13 -40.70
CA VAL A 138 -4.73 11.94 -40.96
C VAL A 138 -4.17 12.60 -39.68
N LEU A 139 -5.03 13.24 -38.88
CA LEU A 139 -4.59 13.85 -37.62
C LEU A 139 -4.17 12.79 -36.59
N LYS A 140 -4.85 11.65 -36.57
CA LYS A 140 -4.50 10.52 -35.69
C LYS A 140 -3.08 10.04 -35.98
N GLU A 141 -2.76 9.74 -37.23
CA GLU A 141 -1.45 9.23 -37.64
C GLU A 141 -0.33 10.23 -37.31
N ALA A 142 -0.57 11.51 -37.56
CA ALA A 142 0.38 12.56 -37.23
C ALA A 142 0.64 12.67 -35.72
N ILE A 143 -0.41 12.55 -34.89
CA ILE A 143 -0.29 12.53 -33.42
C ILE A 143 0.43 11.27 -32.96
N GLU A 144 0.11 10.09 -33.49
CA GLU A 144 0.79 8.84 -33.15
C GLU A 144 2.29 8.92 -33.46
N HIS A 145 2.67 9.44 -34.63
CA HIS A 145 4.08 9.66 -34.98
C HIS A 145 4.77 10.66 -34.04
N GLN A 146 4.06 11.71 -33.63
CA GLN A 146 4.58 12.70 -32.69
C GLN A 146 4.81 12.11 -31.30
N LEU A 147 3.88 11.29 -30.79
CA LEU A 147 4.01 10.61 -29.50
C LEU A 147 5.24 9.69 -29.47
N GLN A 148 5.57 9.03 -30.57
CA GLN A 148 6.77 8.18 -30.67
C GLN A 148 8.09 8.93 -30.46
N GLN A 149 8.10 10.26 -30.62
CA GLN A 149 9.30 11.08 -30.41
C GLN A 149 9.60 11.35 -28.92
N PHE A 150 8.64 11.09 -28.02
CA PHE A 150 8.80 11.32 -26.59
C PHE A 150 9.12 10.02 -25.85
N HIS A 151 10.35 9.90 -25.37
CA HIS A 151 10.81 8.73 -24.63
C HIS A 151 10.12 8.53 -23.27
N GLN A 152 9.45 9.57 -22.75
CA GLN A 152 8.69 9.52 -21.51
C GLN A 152 7.38 8.75 -21.67
N ILE A 153 6.85 8.66 -22.90
CA ILE A 153 5.58 7.98 -23.15
C ILE A 153 5.80 6.47 -23.01
N ARG A 154 5.02 5.84 -22.13
CA ARG A 154 5.09 4.41 -21.82
C ARG A 154 4.06 3.60 -22.59
N PHE A 155 2.81 4.07 -22.57
CA PHE A 155 1.67 3.36 -23.15
C PHE A 155 0.70 4.34 -23.79
N THR A 156 0.08 3.90 -24.89
CA THR A 156 -0.99 4.65 -25.58
C THR A 156 -2.19 3.74 -25.79
N PHE A 157 -3.38 4.22 -25.44
CA PHE A 157 -4.63 3.48 -25.59
C PHE A 157 -5.62 4.26 -26.44
N SER A 158 -6.21 3.61 -27.44
CA SER A 158 -7.29 4.20 -28.22
C SER A 158 -8.58 4.26 -27.40
N LYS A 159 -9.22 5.43 -27.33
CA LYS A 159 -10.49 5.67 -26.67
C LYS A 159 -11.56 6.13 -27.65
N ASN A 160 -12.83 6.07 -27.22
CA ASN A 160 -13.99 6.57 -27.96
C ASN A 160 -14.14 5.97 -29.37
N GLY A 161 -13.73 4.71 -29.56
CA GLY A 161 -13.75 4.02 -30.84
C GLY A 161 -12.81 4.66 -31.88
N GLY A 162 -11.60 5.04 -31.46
CA GLY A 162 -10.58 5.61 -32.34
C GLY A 162 -10.68 7.12 -32.56
N GLY A 163 -11.47 7.84 -31.75
CA GLY A 163 -11.58 9.30 -31.83
C GLY A 163 -10.67 10.05 -30.85
N ALA A 164 -10.01 9.34 -29.95
CA ALA A 164 -9.09 9.90 -28.97
C ALA A 164 -8.00 8.89 -28.61
N VAL A 165 -6.89 9.40 -28.10
CA VAL A 165 -5.79 8.60 -27.56
C VAL A 165 -5.54 9.02 -26.10
N GLU A 166 -5.49 8.04 -25.22
CA GLU A 166 -4.98 8.20 -23.85
C GLU A 166 -3.49 7.86 -23.85
N VAL A 167 -2.69 8.74 -23.26
CA VAL A 167 -1.23 8.66 -23.23
C VAL A 167 -0.79 8.58 -21.79
N TRP A 168 -0.03 7.55 -21.45
CA TRP A 168 0.57 7.34 -20.14
C TRP A 168 2.05 7.71 -20.18
N LEU A 169 2.47 8.58 -19.27
CA LEU A 169 3.83 9.14 -19.15
C LEU A 169 4.67 8.38 -18.09
#